data_AF-A0A962PCN6-F1
#
_entry.id   AF-A0A962PCN6-F1
#
_cell.length_a   1.000
_cell.length_b   1.000
_cell.length_c   1.000
_cell.angle_alpha   90.00
_cell.angle_beta   90.00
_cell.angle_gamma   90.00
#
_symmetry.space_group_name_H-M   'P 1'
#
loop_
_entity.id
_entity.type
_entity.pdbx_description
1 polymer ?
#
loop_
_entity_poly.entity_id
_entity_poly.type
_entity_poly.pdbx_seq_one_letter_code
_entity_poly.pdbx_strand_id
1 'polypeptide(L)' 'RDHVELLTLAMRLLKPNGICYFSTNFRRFELDSEAMDYLYCQEISHETLGFDFKRNHKIHRCWQIDHAHKN' A
#
# COMPACT_ATOMS: atom_id res chain seq x y z
N ARG A 1 12.35 1.46 3.89
CA ARG A 1 13.00 2.65 4.49
C ARG A 1 12.41 3.92 3.92
N ASP A 2 12.70 4.30 2.67
CA ASP A 2 12.18 5.57 2.12
C ASP A 2 10.67 5.57 1.87
N HIS A 3 10.07 4.39 1.71
CA HIS A 3 8.63 4.26 1.49
C HIS A 3 7.79 4.85 2.64
N VAL A 4 8.27 4.82 3.88
CA VAL A 4 7.52 5.37 5.04
C VAL A 4 7.36 6.88 4.89
N GLU A 5 8.45 7.58 4.56
CA GLU A 5 8.44 9.02 4.34
C GLU A 5 7.58 9.38 3.13
N LEU A 6 7.78 8.70 2.00
CA LEU A 6 7.04 8.97 0.77
C LEU A 6 5.53 8.74 0.92
N LEU A 7 5.13 7.63 1.56
CA LEU A 7 3.72 7.36 1.82
C LEU A 7 3.13 8.35 2.82
N THR A 8 3.87 8.72 3.86
CA THR A 8 3.41 9.74 4.82
C THR A 8 3.18 11.09 4.15
N LEU A 9 4.08 11.52 3.27
CA LEU A 9 3.93 12.75 2.49
C LEU A 9 2.74 12.67 1.53
N ALA A 10 2.55 11.53 0.84
CA ALA A 10 1.41 11.32 -0.04
C ALA A 10 0.07 11.36 0.72
N MET A 11 0.00 10.67 1.88
CA MET A 11 -1.21 10.64 2.72
C MET A 11 -1.61 12.02 3.24
N ARG A 12 -0.66 12.93 3.50
CA ARG A 12 -0.96 14.32 3.90
C ARG A 12 -1.71 15.14 2.84
N LEU A 13 -1.66 14.71 1.58
CA LEU A 13 -2.31 15.39 0.47
C LEU A 13 -3.72 14.87 0.20
N LEU A 14 -4.14 13.79 0.85
CA LEU A 14 -5.47 13.23 0.67
C LEU A 14 -6.54 14.11 1.31
N LYS A 15 -7.68 14.20 0.63
CA LYS A 15 -8.91 14.72 1.24
C LYS A 15 -9.38 13.76 2.35
N PRO A 16 -10.25 14.21 3.27
CA PRO A 16 -10.94 13.31 4.19
C PRO A 16 -11.57 12.13 3.44
N ASN A 17 -11.41 10.93 3.98
CA ASN A 17 -11.83 9.65 3.37
C ASN A 17 -11.17 9.32 2.01
N GLY A 18 -10.09 10.01 1.66
CA GLY A 18 -9.27 9.66 0.50
C GLY A 18 -8.52 8.34 0.73
N ILE A 19 -8.29 7.63 -0.37
CA ILE A 19 -7.56 6.36 -0.39
C ILE A 19 -6.31 6.55 -1.27
N CYS A 20 -5.15 6.15 -0.75
CA CYS A 20 -3.93 6.01 -1.53
C CYS A 20 -3.76 4.55 -1.96
N TYR A 21 -3.67 4.30 -3.26
CA TYR A 21 -3.23 3.02 -3.79
C TYR A 21 -1.73 3.07 -4.06
N PHE A 22 -0.97 2.27 -3.31
CA PHE A 22 0.46 2.12 -3.49
C PHE A 22 0.75 0.75 -4.12
N SER A 23 1.56 0.73 -5.17
CA SER A 23 2.00 -0.52 -5.79
C SER A 23 3.48 -0.48 -6.14
N THR A 24 4.10 -1.65 -6.14
CA THR A 24 5.50 -1.82 -6.53
C THR A 24 5.75 -3.20 -7.11
N ASN A 25 6.70 -3.30 -8.04
CA ASN A 25 7.19 -4.56 -8.60
C ASN A 25 8.51 -5.03 -7.94
N PHE A 26 8.95 -4.35 -6.88
CA PHE A 26 10.13 -4.78 -6.14
C PHE A 26 9.80 -6.07 -5.35
N ARG A 27 10.29 -7.21 -5.83
CA ARG A 27 9.90 -8.56 -5.36
C ARG A 27 10.19 -8.86 -3.90
N ARG A 28 11.10 -8.09 -3.28
CA ARG A 28 11.47 -8.20 -1.86
C ARG A 28 10.98 -7.00 -1.05
N PHE A 29 10.07 -6.22 -1.60
CA PHE A 29 9.49 -5.10 -0.88
C PHE A 29 8.72 -5.65 0.32
N GLU A 30 8.97 -5.06 1.47
CA GLU A 30 8.21 -5.25 2.70
C GLU A 30 7.77 -3.88 3.16
N LEU A 31 6.46 -3.75 3.40
CA LEU A 31 5.87 -2.56 3.98
C LEU A 31 6.21 -2.54 5.48
N ASP A 32 6.76 -1.43 5.96
CA ASP A 32 7.06 -1.24 7.37
C ASP A 32 5.78 -0.86 8.13
N SER A 33 4.95 -1.86 8.42
CA SER A 33 3.65 -1.66 9.05
C SER A 33 3.75 -1.14 10.49
N GLU A 34 4.86 -1.44 11.18
CA GLU A 34 5.11 -0.93 12.53
C GLU A 34 5.37 0.58 12.49
N ALA A 35 6.21 1.05 11.56
CA ALA A 35 6.47 2.47 11.39
C ALA A 35 5.27 3.28 10.84
N MET A 36 4.21 2.61 10.37
CA MET A 36 3.02 3.24 9.78
C MET A 36 1.73 2.81 10.49
N ASP A 37 1.79 2.48 11.78
CA ASP A 37 0.65 2.05 12.60
C ASP A 37 -0.50 3.08 12.68
N TYR A 38 -0.20 4.35 12.40
CA TYR A 38 -1.16 5.45 12.28
C TYR A 38 -1.94 5.48 10.96
N LEU A 39 -1.67 4.56 10.04
CA LEU A 39 -2.40 4.35 8.80
C LEU A 39 -3.02 2.96 8.77
N TYR A 40 -4.18 2.83 8.14
CA TYR A 40 -4.70 1.51 7.81
C TYR A 40 -4.13 1.09 6.45
N CYS A 41 -3.31 0.04 6.45
CA CYS A 41 -2.65 -0.49 5.25
C CYS A 41 -3.14 -1.90 4.95
N GLN A 42 -4.01 -2.05 3.95
CA GLN A 42 -4.51 -3.35 3.50
C GLN A 42 -3.79 -3.79 2.23
N GLU A 43 -3.17 -4.97 2.24
CA GLU A 43 -2.61 -5.56 1.03
C GLU A 43 -3.73 -6.14 0.13
N ILE A 44 -3.77 -5.71 -1.13
CA ILE A 44 -4.75 -6.09 -2.16
C ILE A 44 -4.07 -6.69 -3.41
N SER A 45 -2.84 -7.20 -3.25
CA SER A 45 -2.02 -7.77 -4.33
C SER A 45 -2.77 -8.85 -5.14
N HIS A 46 -3.57 -9.68 -4.48
CA HIS A 46 -4.36 -10.74 -5.12
C HIS A 46 -5.51 -10.20 -5.97
N GLU A 47 -6.13 -9.11 -5.56
CA GLU A 47 -7.27 -8.49 -6.24
C GLU A 47 -6.84 -7.70 -7.47
N THR A 48 -5.58 -7.24 -7.48
CA THR A 48 -5.01 -6.40 -8.54
C THR A 48 -4.17 -7.19 -9.55
N LEU A 49 -4.04 -8.51 -9.36
CA LEU A 49 -3.31 -9.37 -10.28
C LEU A 49 -4.14 -9.70 -11.52
N GLY A 50 -3.69 -9.22 -12.68
CA GLY A 50 -4.29 -9.55 -13.96
C GLY A 50 -4.33 -11.06 -14.22
N PHE A 51 -5.36 -11.52 -14.95
CA PHE A 51 -5.58 -12.96 -15.21
C PHE A 51 -4.39 -13.63 -15.91
N ASP A 52 -3.66 -12.89 -16.74
CA ASP A 52 -2.45 -13.33 -17.44
C ASP A 52 -1.28 -13.65 -16.49
N PHE A 53 -1.29 -13.11 -15.27
CA PHE A 53 -0.21 -13.23 -14.30
C PHE A 53 -0.54 -14.17 -13.13
N LYS A 54 -1.67 -14.90 -13.20
CA LYS A 54 -2.09 -15.87 -12.17
C LYS A 54 -1.09 -17.00 -11.91
N ARG A 55 -0.11 -17.23 -12.79
CA ARG A 55 0.96 -18.23 -12.57
C ARG A 55 2.18 -17.65 -11.84
N ASN A 56 2.30 -16.32 -11.76
CA ASN A 56 3.44 -15.64 -11.14
C ASN A 56 2.94 -14.52 -10.21
N HIS A 57 2.54 -14.89 -8.99
CA HIS A 57 1.99 -13.96 -8.01
C HIS A 57 3.02 -12.98 -7.39
N LYS A 58 4.32 -13.16 -7.65
CA LYS A 58 5.39 -12.34 -7.06
C LYS A 58 5.85 -11.20 -8.00
N ILE A 59 5.04 -10.83 -8.99
CA ILE A 59 5.41 -9.78 -9.96
C ILE A 59 5.15 -8.37 -9.45
N HIS A 60 4.19 -8.21 -8.54
CA HIS A 60 3.83 -6.94 -7.95
C HIS A 60 3.19 -7.13 -6.58
N ARG A 61 3.25 -6.09 -5.76
CA ARG A 61 2.45 -5.96 -4.54
C ARG A 61 1.68 -4.66 -4.59
N CYS A 62 0.48 -4.64 -4.00
CA CYS A 62 -0.39 -3.49 -3.98
C CYS A 62 -1.07 -3.35 -2.62
N TRP A 63 -1.19 -2.12 -2.13
CA TRP A 63 -1.86 -1.77 -0.89
C TRP A 63 -2.90 -0.70 -1.14
N GLN A 64 -4.04 -0.86 -0.48
CA GLN A 64 -4.98 0.20 -0.21
C GLN A 64 -4.63 0.81 1.14
N ILE A 65 -4.37 2.12 1.17
CA ILE A 65 -3.95 2.84 2.37
C ILE A 65 -4.93 3.99 2.63
N ASP A 66 -5.48 4.05 3.83
CA ASP A 66 -6.33 5.14 4.30
C ASP A 66 -5.90 5.63 5.69
N HIS A 67 -6.42 6.80 6.08
CA HIS A 67 -6.18 7.32 7.42
C HIS A 67 -6.88 6.43 8.44
N ALA A 68 -6.15 5.98 9.46
CA ALA A 68 -6.76 5.24 10.56
C ALA A 68 -7.95 6.05 11.11
N HIS A 69 -9.13 5.45 11.12
CA HIS A 69 -10.32 6.09 11.63
C HIS A 69 -10.09 6.44 13.10
N LYS A 70 -10.02 7.74 13.41
CA LYS A 70 -10.12 8.21 14.79
C LYS A 70 -11.58 8.00 15.21
N ASN A 71 -11.81 7.01 16.08
CA ASN A 71 -13.04 6.94 16.86
C ASN A 71 -13.25 8.22 17.67
#